data_AF-A0A0G0TFT3-F1
#
_entry.id   AF-A0A0G0TFT3-F1
#
_cell.length_a   1.000
_cell.length_b   1.000
_cell.length_c   1.000
_cell.angle_alpha   90.00
_cell.angle_beta   90.00
_cell.angle_gamma   90.00
#
_symmetry.space_group_name_H-M   'P 1'
#
loop_
_entity.id
_entity.type
_entity.pdbx_description
1 polymer ?
#
loop_
_entity_poly.entity_id
_entity_poly.type
_entity_poly.pdbx_seq_one_letter_code
_entity_poly.pdbx_strand_id
1 'polypeptide(L)'
;MLQLLKLSYASNFDDNFCFLTMKKDNFKKGEIIIYKTSKNEVDLKVRLEDETVWLDAHQISNLFDVNRPAIVKHIQNIYKTGELIEKATCSILEQVAADGKIRRMNIYNLDMIISVGYRV
;
A
#
# COMPACT_ATOMS: atom_id res chain seq x y z
N MET A 1 2.75 25.90 24.21
CA MET A 1 2.98 26.94 23.19
C MET A 1 4.35 26.68 22.58
N LEU A 2 4.33 26.08 21.38
CA LEU A 2 5.42 25.95 20.39
C LEU A 2 6.70 25.22 20.87
N GLN A 3 6.99 23.97 20.45
CA GLN A 3 7.31 23.49 19.10
C GLN A 3 8.69 23.99 18.62
N LEU A 4 9.42 23.06 17.97
CA LEU A 4 10.65 23.26 17.17
C LEU A 4 11.97 23.20 18.00
N LEU A 5 13.01 22.46 17.63
CA LEU A 5 13.26 21.72 16.41
C LEU A 5 14.37 20.67 16.65
N LYS A 6 14.11 19.49 16.08
CA LYS A 6 15.05 18.48 15.59
C LYS A 6 16.44 19.02 15.27
N LEU A 7 17.47 18.44 15.87
CA LEU A 7 18.82 18.44 15.31
C LEU A 7 19.49 17.10 15.61
N SER A 8 20.19 16.62 14.58
CA SER A 8 21.15 15.52 14.60
C SER A 8 20.55 14.11 14.59
N TYR A 9 20.50 13.51 13.40
CA TYR A 9 21.17 12.23 13.11
C TYR A 9 21.18 12.06 11.58
N ALA A 10 22.12 12.77 10.96
CA ALA A 10 22.57 12.49 9.60
C ALA A 10 24.01 12.02 9.72
N SER A 11 24.24 10.72 9.56
CA SER A 11 25.55 10.18 9.19
C SER A 11 25.43 8.70 8.83
N ASN A 12 25.63 8.44 7.54
CA ASN A 12 26.34 7.29 6.98
C ASN A 12 25.62 5.94 6.94
N PHE A 13 25.01 5.63 5.79
CA PHE A 13 24.97 4.26 5.28
C PHE A 13 24.97 4.29 3.74
N ASP A 14 25.77 3.40 3.15
CA ASP A 14 26.46 3.52 1.88
C ASP A 14 25.65 3.85 0.61
N ASP A 15 26.27 4.70 -0.20
CA ASP A 15 25.89 5.11 -1.55
C ASP A 15 26.07 3.95 -2.55
N ASN A 16 24.99 3.19 -2.81
CA ASN A 16 24.77 2.47 -4.08
C ASN A 16 23.36 1.86 -4.20
N PHE A 17 22.36 2.47 -3.54
CA PHE A 17 20.97 2.23 -3.88
C PHE A 17 20.51 3.37 -4.78
N CYS A 18 20.03 3.03 -5.98
CA CYS A 18 19.41 3.95 -6.90
C CYS A 18 18.24 4.62 -6.19
N PHE A 19 18.49 5.74 -5.52
CA PHE A 19 17.48 6.63 -4.99
C PHE A 19 16.70 7.16 -6.19
N LEU A 20 15.62 6.47 -6.52
CA LEU A 20 14.55 7.04 -7.32
C LEU A 20 14.18 8.33 -6.58
N THR A 21 14.56 9.46 -7.15
CA THR A 21 14.37 10.77 -6.54
C THR A 21 12.87 10.98 -6.38
N MET A 22 12.33 10.70 -5.20
CA MET A 22 10.98 11.11 -4.84
C MET A 22 11.01 12.63 -4.73
N LYS A 23 10.61 13.31 -5.80
CA LYS A 23 10.17 14.70 -5.67
C LYS A 23 9.04 14.69 -4.65
N LYS A 24 9.19 15.53 -3.63
CA LYS A 24 8.17 15.75 -2.61
C LYS A 24 7.02 16.52 -3.25
N ASP A 25 6.22 15.81 -4.03
CA ASP A 25 5.01 16.34 -4.63
C ASP A 25 3.95 16.38 -3.51
N ASN A 26 3.25 17.50 -3.39
CA ASN A 26 2.17 17.68 -2.42
C ASN A 26 0.97 16.83 -2.85
N PHE A 27 0.93 15.57 -2.43
CA PHE A 27 -0.14 14.65 -2.79
C PHE A 27 -1.47 15.10 -2.18
N LYS A 28 -2.47 15.41 -3.02
CA LYS A 28 -3.83 15.74 -2.58
C LYS A 28 -4.61 14.46 -2.23
N LYS A 29 -5.51 14.57 -1.24
CA LYS A 29 -6.39 13.47 -0.82
C LYS A 29 -7.19 12.92 -2.01
N GLY A 30 -7.05 11.64 -2.29
CA GLY A 30 -7.72 10.96 -3.41
C GLY A 30 -6.95 10.97 -4.74
N GLU A 31 -5.69 11.42 -4.77
CA GLU A 31 -4.83 11.25 -5.94
C GLU A 31 -4.57 9.77 -6.22
N ILE A 32 -4.74 9.40 -7.49
CA ILE A 32 -4.38 8.09 -8.02
C ILE A 32 -2.98 8.21 -8.58
N ILE A 33 -2.00 7.61 -7.89
CA ILE A 33 -0.64 7.49 -8.43
C ILE A 33 -0.55 6.19 -9.20
N ILE A 34 -0.05 6.26 -10.43
CA ILE A 34 0.26 5.10 -11.27
C ILE A 34 1.73 4.78 -11.08
N TYR A 35 2.03 3.72 -10.32
CA TYR A 35 3.39 3.19 -10.22
C TYR A 35 3.63 2.17 -11.33
N LYS A 36 4.73 2.36 -12.07
CA LYS A 36 5.22 1.38 -13.04
C LYS A 36 6.34 0.57 -12.42
N THR A 37 6.26 -0.74 -12.48
CA THR A 37 7.35 -1.64 -12.08
C THR A 37 8.52 -1.52 -13.07
N SER A 38 9.69 -2.04 -12.73
CA SER A 38 10.88 -2.03 -13.60
C SER A 38 10.67 -2.68 -14.97
N LYS A 39 9.65 -3.53 -15.10
CA LYS A 39 9.22 -4.15 -16.36
C LYS A 39 8.16 -3.35 -17.13
N ASN A 40 7.74 -2.19 -16.64
CA ASN A 40 6.77 -1.30 -17.30
C ASN A 40 5.37 -1.94 -17.52
N GLU A 41 5.07 -3.04 -16.80
CA GLU A 41 3.95 -3.95 -17.12
C GLU A 41 2.69 -3.72 -16.27
N VAL A 42 2.79 -3.03 -15.12
CA VAL A 42 1.65 -2.90 -14.20
C VAL A 42 1.33 -1.43 -13.97
N ASP A 43 0.13 -1.01 -14.35
CA ASP A 43 -0.46 0.27 -13.94
C ASP A 43 -1.20 0.07 -12.60
N LEU A 44 -0.50 0.27 -11.48
CA LEU A 44 -1.13 0.22 -10.16
C LEU A 44 -1.85 1.54 -9.88
N LYS A 45 -3.18 1.53 -9.85
CA LYS A 45 -3.98 2.68 -9.39
C LYS A 45 -4.01 2.75 -7.88
N VAL A 46 -3.08 3.49 -7.29
CA VAL A 46 -2.95 3.55 -5.83
C VAL A 46 -3.78 4.68 -5.25
N ARG A 47 -4.60 4.41 -4.23
CA ARG A 47 -5.26 5.46 -3.45
C ARG A 47 -4.35 5.89 -2.31
N LEU A 48 -3.99 7.18 -2.29
CA LEU A 48 -3.37 7.81 -1.14
C LEU A 48 -4.43 8.45 -0.24
N GLU A 49 -4.50 7.99 1.00
CA GLU A 49 -5.32 8.57 2.05
C GLU A 49 -4.53 8.55 3.35
N ASP A 50 -4.56 9.65 4.10
CA ASP A 50 -3.84 9.83 5.38
C ASP A 50 -2.35 9.45 5.30
N GLU A 51 -1.69 9.86 4.21
CA GLU A 51 -0.27 9.57 3.90
C GLU A 51 0.06 8.07 3.79
N THR A 52 -0.96 7.20 3.71
CA THR A 52 -0.78 5.76 3.52
C THR A 52 -1.38 5.29 2.20
N VAL A 53 -0.83 4.18 1.73
CA VAL A 53 -1.19 3.51 0.48
C VAL A 53 -2.24 2.47 0.78
N TRP A 54 -3.33 2.50 0.01
CA TRP A 54 -4.39 1.50 0.08
C TRP A 54 -4.49 0.73 -1.23
N LEU A 55 -4.41 -0.59 -1.14
CA LEU A 55 -4.53 -1.52 -2.27
C LEU A 55 -5.53 -2.64 -1.99
N ASP A 56 -6.30 -3.05 -2.99
CA ASP A 56 -7.07 -4.28 -2.91
C ASP A 56 -6.20 -5.54 -3.15
N ALA A 57 -6.73 -6.73 -2.84
CA ALA A 57 -5.98 -7.98 -3.01
C ALA A 57 -5.58 -8.29 -4.47
N HIS A 58 -6.29 -7.75 -5.47
CA HIS A 58 -5.95 -7.88 -6.89
C HIS A 58 -4.80 -6.93 -7.28
N GLN A 59 -4.76 -5.75 -6.69
CA GLN A 59 -3.64 -4.83 -6.87
C GLN A 59 -2.38 -5.38 -6.21
N ILE A 60 -2.50 -5.96 -5.01
CA ILE A 60 -1.39 -6.64 -4.33
C ILE A 60 -0.91 -7.85 -5.14
N SER A 61 -1.83 -8.63 -5.73
CA SER A 61 -1.45 -9.75 -6.60
C SER A 61 -0.64 -9.30 -7.82
N ASN A 62 -1.03 -8.19 -8.43
CA ASN A 62 -0.30 -7.62 -9.56
C ASN A 62 1.05 -7.01 -9.15
N LEU A 63 1.12 -6.39 -7.96
CA LEU A 63 2.34 -5.79 -7.44
C LEU A 63 3.45 -6.82 -7.24
N PHE A 64 3.09 -8.00 -6.72
CA PHE A 64 4.05 -9.08 -6.44
C PHE A 64 4.11 -10.17 -7.52
N ASP A 65 3.37 -10.02 -8.62
CA ASP A 65 3.26 -11.03 -9.69
C ASP A 65 2.91 -12.43 -9.14
N VAL A 66 1.95 -12.47 -8.22
CA VAL A 66 1.50 -13.69 -7.54
C VAL A 66 0.00 -13.85 -7.66
N ASN A 67 -0.46 -15.10 -7.78
CA ASN A 67 -1.88 -15.41 -7.86
C ASN A 67 -2.68 -14.84 -6.67
N ARG A 68 -3.80 -14.16 -6.97
CA ARG A 68 -4.70 -13.59 -5.95
C ARG A 68 -5.09 -14.55 -4.81
N PRO A 69 -5.38 -15.85 -5.04
CA PRO A 69 -5.63 -16.80 -3.95
C PRO A 69 -4.48 -16.95 -2.95
N ALA A 70 -3.23 -16.85 -3.40
CA ALA A 70 -2.06 -16.90 -2.51
C ALA A 70 -1.98 -15.64 -1.64
N ILE A 71 -2.20 -14.45 -2.21
CA ILE A 71 -2.29 -13.20 -1.46
C ILE A 71 -3.37 -13.28 -0.37
N VAL A 72 -4.58 -13.74 -0.72
CA VAL A 72 -5.67 -13.90 0.25
C VAL A 72 -5.28 -14.88 1.37
N LYS A 73 -4.58 -15.97 1.03
CA LYS A 73 -4.06 -16.92 2.02
C LYS A 73 -3.03 -16.27 2.96
N HIS A 74 -2.10 -15.46 2.45
CA HIS A 74 -1.14 -14.75 3.29
C HIS A 74 -1.83 -13.76 4.23
N ILE A 75 -2.79 -12.98 3.73
CA ILE A 75 -3.60 -12.06 4.54
C ILE A 75 -4.33 -12.81 5.67
N GLN A 76 -4.98 -13.92 5.35
CA GLN A 76 -5.67 -14.75 6.35
C GLN A 76 -4.70 -15.30 7.40
N ASN A 77 -3.51 -15.73 7.00
CA ASN A 77 -2.51 -16.22 7.94
C ASN A 77 -2.01 -15.12 8.87
N ILE A 78 -1.74 -13.92 8.36
CA ILE A 78 -1.31 -12.75 9.14
C ILE A 78 -2.36 -12.40 10.22
N TYR A 79 -3.64 -12.44 9.87
CA TYR A 79 -4.70 -12.22 10.86
C TYR A 79 -4.84 -13.38 11.84
N LYS A 80 -4.65 -14.62 11.38
CA LYS A 80 -4.72 -15.81 12.24
C LYS A 80 -3.57 -15.86 13.25
N THR A 81 -2.38 -15.39 12.89
CA THR A 81 -1.23 -15.29 13.80
C THR A 81 -1.30 -14.07 14.72
N GLY A 82 -2.22 -13.13 14.45
CA GLY A 82 -2.36 -11.90 15.22
C GLY A 82 -1.23 -10.88 14.98
N GLU A 83 -0.47 -11.03 13.89
CA GLU A 83 0.61 -10.11 13.51
C GLU A 83 0.06 -8.72 13.22
N LEU A 84 -1.12 -8.65 12.59
CA LEU A 84 -1.84 -7.42 12.32
C LEU A 84 -3.29 -7.51 12.78
N ILE A 85 -3.87 -6.35 13.10
CA ILE A 85 -5.27 -6.22 13.50
C ILE A 85 -6.07 -5.82 12.25
N GLU A 86 -7.10 -6.61 11.93
CA GLU A 86 -7.94 -6.37 10.74
C GLU A 86 -8.56 -4.97 10.74
N LYS A 87 -9.10 -4.50 11.87
CA LYS A 87 -9.69 -3.16 12.00
C LYS A 87 -8.73 -2.00 11.73
N ALA A 88 -7.42 -2.22 11.89
CA ALA A 88 -6.40 -1.19 11.67
C ALA A 88 -5.81 -1.23 10.26
N THR A 89 -5.90 -2.38 9.58
CA THR A 89 -5.18 -2.66 8.33
C THR A 89 -6.08 -2.93 7.14
N CYS A 90 -7.39 -3.12 7.37
CA CYS A 90 -8.40 -3.35 6.37
C CYS A 90 -9.47 -2.26 6.45
N SER A 91 -9.84 -1.72 5.29
CA SER A 91 -10.99 -0.83 5.13
C SER A 91 -11.89 -1.36 4.00
N ILE A 92 -13.17 -1.00 4.05
CA ILE A 92 -14.15 -1.43 3.04
C ILE A 92 -14.42 -0.24 2.12
N LEU A 93 -14.08 -0.41 0.85
CA LEU A 93 -14.45 0.52 -0.20
C LEU A 93 -15.81 0.11 -0.78
N GLU A 94 -16.77 1.01 -0.69
CA GLU A 94 -18.08 0.86 -1.31
C GLU A 94 -18.07 1.50 -2.70
N GLN A 95 -18.25 0.69 -3.74
CA GLN A 95 -18.38 1.17 -5.11
C GLN A 95 -19.77 0.88 -5.63
N VAL A 96 -20.47 1.93 -6.06
CA VAL A 96 -21.76 1.80 -6.76
C VAL A 96 -21.45 1.37 -8.19
N ALA A 97 -21.85 0.15 -8.55
CA ALA A 97 -21.76 -0.32 -9.91
C ALA A 97 -22.85 0.33 -10.78
N ALA A 98 -22.64 0.34 -12.10
CA ALA A 98 -23.55 0.97 -13.06
C ALA A 98 -24.97 0.34 -13.06
N ASP A 99 -25.12 -0.85 -12.48
CA ASP A 99 -26.40 -1.54 -12.24
C ASP A 99 -27.10 -1.12 -10.94
N GLY A 100 -26.57 -0.11 -10.24
CA GLY A 100 -27.06 0.38 -8.95
C GLY A 100 -26.70 -0.51 -7.76
N LYS A 101 -25.94 -1.61 -7.96
CA LYS A 101 -25.54 -2.49 -6.86
C LYS A 101 -24.29 -1.97 -6.17
N ILE A 102 -24.33 -1.93 -4.85
CA ILE A 102 -23.17 -1.60 -4.02
C ILE A 102 -22.28 -2.83 -3.92
N ARG A 103 -21.06 -2.74 -4.45
CA ARG A 103 -20.02 -3.74 -4.23
C ARG A 103 -19.09 -3.26 -3.13
N ARG A 104 -18.91 -4.12 -2.12
CA ARG A 104 -17.96 -3.91 -1.03
C ARG A 104 -16.66 -4.63 -1.38
N MET A 105 -15.57 -3.88 -1.45
CA MET A 105 -14.23 -4.40 -1.69
C MET A 105 -13.33 -4.08 -0.51
N ASN A 106 -12.59 -5.09 -0.04
CA ASN A 106 -11.59 -4.87 1.01
C ASN A 106 -10.33 -4.26 0.39
N ILE A 107 -9.90 -3.16 0.97
CA ILE A 107 -8.62 -2.51 0.69
C ILE A 107 -7.74 -2.62 1.93
N TYR A 108 -6.45 -2.74 1.70
CA TYR A 108 -5.45 -2.99 2.72
C TYR A 108 -4.40 -1.89 2.72
N ASN A 109 -3.98 -1.49 3.92
CA ASN A 109 -2.99 -0.44 4.10
C ASN A 109 -1.56 -0.92 3.80
N LEU A 110 -0.60 0.01 3.90
CA LEU A 110 0.82 -0.26 3.65
C LEU A 110 1.39 -1.38 4.54
N ASP A 111 1.00 -1.48 5.81
CA ASP A 111 1.51 -2.51 6.73
C ASP A 111 1.17 -3.92 6.24
N MET A 112 -0.06 -4.10 5.74
CA MET A 112 -0.47 -5.38 5.15
C MET A 112 0.31 -5.67 3.87
N ILE A 113 0.48 -4.68 3.00
CA ILE A 113 1.21 -4.84 1.72
C ILE A 113 2.65 -5.28 1.98
N ILE A 114 3.34 -4.64 2.93
CA ILE A 114 4.70 -5.00 3.34
C ILE A 114 4.73 -6.40 3.95
N SER A 115 3.79 -6.72 4.84
CA SER A 115 3.74 -8.02 5.52
C SER A 115 3.50 -9.18 4.56
N VAL A 116 2.66 -8.98 3.54
CA VAL A 116 2.48 -9.96 2.45
C VAL A 116 3.75 -10.06 1.61
N GLY A 117 4.39 -8.94 1.27
CA GLY A 117 5.62 -8.91 0.47
C GLY A 117 6.79 -9.68 1.09
N TYR A 118 6.91 -9.74 2.42
CA TYR A 118 7.92 -10.56 3.09
C TYR A 118 7.67 -12.08 2.99
N ARG A 119 6.51 -12.50 2.47
CA ARG A 119 6.05 -13.90 2.46
C ARG A 119 5.85 -14.47 1.08
N VAL A 120 5.97 -13.61 0.06
CA VAL A 120 5.92 -13.94 -1.36
C VAL A 120 7.34 -14.16 -1.86
#